data_AF-A0A8J3L7W8-F1
#
_entry.id   AF-A0A8J3L7W8-F1
#
_cell.length_a   1.000
_cell.length_b   1.000
_cell.length_c   1.000
_cell.angle_alpha   90.00
_cell.angle_beta   90.00
_cell.angle_gamma   90.00
#
_symmetry.space_group_name_H-M   'P 1'
#
loop_
_entity.id
_entity.type
_entity.pdbx_description
1 polymer ?
#
loop_
_entity_poly.entity_id
_entity_poly.type
_entity_poly.pdbx_seq_one_letter_code
_entity_poly.pdbx_strand_id
1 'polypeptide(L)'
;MASTLWDEYQVSPVEVALPGGKVGLTLRAYRPASELTPTDIADREDDDAIFAGRTGRPMGVADEEELPEFQWTKEALDEVAAGPAEDEVAERAVEADEDAEAEDDEDEAVVSDEEVPMFLSHKGRLLLFLSAKGLADFVRSGAPHDLKQLEGWSKLAKSVKATDVVAGEDDAYELDLVVENLRGGPDAWDAELVLRAGEFARDVSYALRLKPVMVALSPGSPLDDLDDALRASEEGGMGAFFAKRKLKKIGAEQASIGWRSVIGKISGAVDWRD
;
A
#
# COMPACT_ATOMS: atom_id res chain seq x y z
N MET A 1 3.91 29.59 8.05
CA MET A 1 3.96 29.51 6.58
C MET A 1 2.59 29.90 6.05
N ALA A 2 2.47 30.46 4.84
CA ALA A 2 1.14 30.73 4.28
C ALA A 2 0.46 29.38 4.05
N SER A 3 -0.78 29.20 4.54
CA SER A 3 -1.52 27.98 4.25
C SER A 3 -1.72 27.88 2.75
N THR A 4 -1.37 26.73 2.18
CA THR A 4 -1.60 26.48 0.76
C THR A 4 -3.10 26.35 0.50
N LEU A 5 -3.50 26.40 -0.77
CA LEU A 5 -4.88 26.09 -1.17
C LEU A 5 -5.32 24.72 -0.63
N TRP A 6 -4.40 23.77 -0.59
CA TRP A 6 -4.60 22.36 -0.22
C TRP A 6 -4.88 22.19 1.27
N ASP A 7 -4.18 22.94 2.13
CA ASP A 7 -4.36 22.90 3.59
C ASP A 7 -5.78 23.32 4.01
N GLU A 8 -6.39 24.27 3.31
CA GLU A 8 -7.76 24.75 3.58
C GLU A 8 -8.80 23.62 3.44
N TYR A 9 -8.57 22.68 2.52
CA TYR A 9 -9.49 21.57 2.24
C TYR A 9 -9.00 20.24 2.79
N GLN A 10 -7.83 20.21 3.45
CA GLN A 10 -7.18 18.98 3.93
C GLN A 10 -7.09 17.91 2.82
N VAL A 11 -6.62 18.34 1.64
CA VAL A 11 -6.36 17.50 0.47
C VAL A 11 -4.93 17.75 0.03
N SER A 12 -4.08 16.73 -0.07
CA SER A 12 -2.68 16.87 -0.49
C SER A 12 -2.49 16.38 -1.93
N PRO A 13 -1.75 17.11 -2.79
CA PRO A 13 -1.20 16.57 -4.02
C PRO A 13 -0.15 15.50 -3.71
N VAL A 14 -0.26 14.36 -4.37
CA VAL A 14 0.65 13.22 -4.22
C VAL A 14 1.31 12.94 -5.55
N GLU A 15 2.62 12.72 -5.53
CA GLU A 15 3.42 12.28 -6.66
C GLU A 15 3.88 10.84 -6.44
N VAL A 16 3.73 9.99 -7.45
CA VAL A 16 4.18 8.60 -7.38
C VAL A 16 4.90 8.18 -8.66
N ALA A 17 6.12 7.68 -8.51
CA ALA A 17 6.85 7.00 -9.57
C ALA A 17 6.50 5.52 -9.56
N LEU A 18 6.06 5.01 -10.71
CA LEU A 18 5.72 3.60 -10.91
C LEU A 18 6.61 2.97 -11.98
N PRO A 19 6.82 1.64 -11.95
CA PRO A 19 7.60 0.96 -12.96
C PRO A 19 7.12 1.27 -14.39
N GLY A 20 8.06 1.36 -15.31
CA GLY A 20 7.81 1.79 -16.69
C GLY A 20 8.15 3.27 -16.95
N GLY A 21 8.82 3.93 -16.00
CA GLY A 21 9.36 5.28 -16.16
C GLY A 21 8.29 6.37 -16.18
N LYS A 22 7.15 6.13 -15.52
CA LYS A 22 6.05 7.09 -15.44
C LYS A 22 5.94 7.61 -14.01
N VAL A 23 5.92 8.93 -13.90
CA VAL A 23 5.60 9.65 -12.66
C VAL A 23 4.21 10.23 -12.83
N GLY A 24 3.34 9.98 -11.86
CA GLY A 24 1.95 10.39 -11.87
C GLY A 24 1.60 11.27 -10.68
N LEU A 25 0.71 12.23 -10.92
CA LEU A 25 0.14 13.11 -9.91
C LEU A 25 -1.30 12.67 -9.59
N THR A 26 -1.66 12.70 -8.30
CA THR A 26 -3.02 12.46 -7.80
C THR A 26 -3.29 13.35 -6.59
N LEU A 27 -4.43 13.15 -5.93
CA LEU A 27 -4.80 13.82 -4.69
C LEU A 27 -5.13 12.77 -3.62
N ARG A 28 -4.75 13.05 -2.37
CA ARG A 28 -5.06 12.26 -1.17
C ARG A 28 -5.74 13.14 -0.13
N ALA A 29 -6.66 12.58 0.65
CA ALA A 29 -7.23 13.18 1.84
C ALA A 29 -7.39 12.11 2.92
N TYR A 30 -7.46 12.52 4.19
CA TYR A 30 -7.83 11.65 5.29
C TYR A 30 -9.14 12.13 5.89
N ARG A 31 -10.07 11.22 6.15
CA ARG A 31 -11.34 11.52 6.83
C ARG A 31 -11.73 10.35 7.72
N PRO A 32 -12.53 10.59 8.77
CA PRO A 32 -13.06 9.50 9.58
C PRO A 32 -13.84 8.51 8.71
N ALA A 33 -13.62 7.21 8.92
CA ALA A 33 -14.24 6.17 8.11
C ALA A 33 -15.78 6.27 8.06
N SER A 34 -16.40 6.78 9.14
CA SER A 34 -17.85 6.97 9.23
C SER A 34 -18.40 8.06 8.30
N GLU A 35 -17.56 9.01 7.87
CA GLU A 35 -17.94 10.12 6.99
C GLU A 35 -17.81 9.79 5.50
N LEU A 36 -17.18 8.65 5.17
CA LEU A 36 -16.84 8.29 3.80
C LEU A 36 -17.74 7.20 3.24
N THR A 37 -18.13 7.38 1.99
CA THR A 37 -18.60 6.28 1.14
C THR A 37 -17.38 5.61 0.49
N PRO A 38 -17.12 4.31 0.75
CA PRO A 38 -16.02 3.59 0.12
C PRO A 38 -16.12 3.57 -1.41
N THR A 39 -14.97 3.45 -2.08
CA THR A 39 -14.95 3.36 -3.56
C THR A 39 -15.76 2.16 -4.04
N ASP A 40 -16.55 2.38 -5.09
CA ASP A 40 -17.22 1.30 -5.81
C ASP A 40 -16.19 0.45 -6.54
N ILE A 41 -16.23 -0.87 -6.40
CA ILE A 41 -15.28 -1.79 -7.03
C ILE A 41 -15.96 -2.78 -7.97
N ALA A 42 -17.26 -2.67 -8.23
CA ALA A 42 -18.02 -3.64 -9.02
C ALA A 42 -17.38 -3.88 -10.40
N ASP A 43 -17.00 -2.80 -11.10
CA ASP A 43 -16.38 -2.90 -12.42
C ASP A 43 -14.97 -3.52 -12.38
N ARG A 44 -14.24 -3.42 -11.26
CA ARG A 44 -12.90 -4.00 -11.10
C ARG A 44 -12.96 -5.48 -10.72
N GLU A 45 -13.94 -5.90 -9.92
CA GLU A 45 -14.12 -7.31 -9.56
C GLU A 45 -14.39 -8.17 -10.80
N ASP A 46 -15.11 -7.64 -11.79
CA ASP A 46 -15.32 -8.28 -13.08
C ASP A 46 -14.00 -8.43 -13.88
N ASP A 47 -13.15 -7.39 -13.91
CA ASP A 47 -11.82 -7.46 -14.52
C ASP A 47 -10.93 -8.50 -13.81
N ASP A 48 -10.89 -8.47 -12.48
CA ASP A 48 -10.12 -9.44 -11.67
C ASP A 48 -10.61 -10.88 -11.90
N ALA A 49 -11.93 -11.09 -12.07
CA ALA A 49 -12.51 -12.40 -12.43
C ALA A 49 -12.14 -12.82 -13.86
N ILE A 50 -12.05 -11.89 -14.82
CA ILE A 50 -11.61 -12.16 -16.20
C ILE A 50 -10.13 -12.53 -16.24
N PHE A 51 -9.27 -11.83 -15.47
CA PHE A 51 -7.84 -12.15 -15.37
C PHE A 51 -7.60 -13.45 -14.59
N ALA A 52 -8.35 -13.71 -13.51
CA ALA A 52 -8.36 -14.99 -12.81
C ALA A 52 -8.92 -16.14 -13.67
N GLY A 53 -9.77 -15.84 -14.66
CA GLY A 53 -10.24 -16.81 -15.66
C GLY A 53 -9.23 -17.09 -16.79
N ARG A 54 -8.27 -16.18 -17.01
CA ARG A 54 -7.22 -16.32 -18.05
C ARG A 54 -6.00 -17.11 -17.60
N THR A 55 -5.76 -17.27 -16.30
CA THR A 55 -4.76 -18.21 -15.77
C THR A 55 -5.13 -19.68 -16.04
N GLY A 56 -6.33 -19.95 -16.58
CA GLY A 56 -6.80 -21.29 -16.95
C GLY A 56 -6.78 -21.64 -18.46
N ARG A 57 -6.25 -20.80 -19.36
CA ARG A 57 -6.25 -21.11 -20.80
C ARG A 57 -4.91 -20.81 -21.47
N PRO A 58 -4.18 -21.82 -22.01
CA PRO A 58 -2.88 -21.60 -22.61
C PRO A 58 -3.06 -20.92 -23.97
N MET A 59 -2.62 -19.68 -24.10
CA MET A 59 -2.39 -19.04 -25.39
C MET A 59 -0.92 -19.27 -25.75
N GLY A 60 -0.68 -20.20 -26.66
CA GLY A 60 0.66 -20.49 -27.16
C GLY A 60 1.23 -19.32 -27.95
N VAL A 61 2.34 -18.75 -27.44
CA VAL A 61 3.45 -18.23 -28.24
C VAL A 61 4.74 -18.52 -27.46
N ALA A 62 5.76 -18.91 -28.22
CA ALA A 62 7.00 -19.58 -27.87
C ALA A 62 7.97 -18.88 -26.88
N ASP A 63 8.60 -19.74 -26.06
CA ASP A 63 10.00 -19.73 -25.60
C ASP A 63 10.49 -18.52 -24.78
N GLU A 64 10.26 -18.58 -23.46
CA GLU A 64 11.21 -18.17 -22.42
C GLU A 64 10.82 -18.92 -21.13
N GLU A 65 11.83 -19.44 -20.42
CA GLU A 65 11.80 -20.49 -19.40
C GLU A 65 10.60 -20.47 -18.41
N GLU A 66 9.95 -21.62 -18.26
CA GLU A 66 8.90 -21.89 -17.25
C GLU A 66 9.43 -21.66 -15.83
N LEU A 67 9.13 -20.50 -15.24
CA LEU A 67 9.22 -20.29 -13.79
C LEU A 67 7.89 -20.66 -13.14
N PRO A 68 7.89 -21.40 -12.01
CA PRO A 68 6.66 -21.86 -11.39
C PRO A 68 5.85 -20.68 -10.85
N GLU A 69 4.55 -20.64 -11.17
CA GLU A 69 3.58 -19.74 -10.56
C GLU A 69 3.47 -20.04 -9.06
N PHE A 70 4.19 -19.27 -8.24
CA PHE A 70 4.22 -19.44 -6.79
C PHE A 70 2.94 -18.84 -6.18
N GLN A 71 1.95 -19.69 -5.92
CA GLN A 71 0.82 -19.37 -5.05
C GLN A 71 1.30 -19.46 -3.60
N TRP A 72 1.06 -18.42 -2.82
CA TRP A 72 1.32 -18.44 -1.38
C TRP A 72 0.30 -19.38 -0.73
N THR A 73 0.60 -20.68 -0.71
CA THR A 73 -0.19 -21.64 0.05
C THR A 73 0.17 -21.50 1.52
N LYS A 74 -0.84 -21.65 2.38
CA LYS A 74 -0.70 -21.64 3.85
C LYS A 74 0.43 -22.58 4.34
N GLU A 75 0.65 -23.67 3.62
CA GLU A 75 1.69 -24.66 3.90
C GLU A 75 3.12 -24.12 3.69
N ALA A 76 3.35 -23.22 2.72
CA ALA A 76 4.66 -22.61 2.50
C ALA A 76 5.02 -21.58 3.60
N LEU A 77 4.02 -21.00 4.26
CA LEU A 77 4.17 -20.15 5.43
C LEU A 77 4.45 -20.97 6.70
N ASP A 78 3.79 -22.11 6.86
CA ASP A 78 3.98 -23.02 8.01
C ASP A 78 5.37 -23.71 7.99
N GLU A 79 5.93 -24.01 6.81
CA GLU A 79 7.28 -24.62 6.71
C GLU A 79 8.41 -23.65 7.12
N VAL A 80 8.23 -22.34 6.88
CA VAL A 80 9.16 -21.29 7.32
C VAL A 80 9.04 -21.05 8.83
N ALA A 81 7.83 -21.17 9.39
CA ALA A 81 7.59 -21.07 10.83
C ALA A 81 8.13 -22.29 11.62
N ALA A 82 8.32 -23.44 10.97
CA ALA A 82 8.83 -24.66 11.59
C ALA A 82 10.37 -24.75 11.71
N GLY A 83 11.11 -23.69 11.39
CA GLY A 83 12.55 -23.62 11.67
C GLY A 83 12.81 -23.70 13.19
N PRO A 84 13.88 -24.37 13.65
CA PRO A 84 14.07 -24.63 15.07
C PRO A 84 14.27 -23.33 15.84
N ALA A 85 13.24 -22.91 16.57
CA ALA A 85 13.34 -21.92 17.62
C ALA A 85 14.16 -22.56 18.76
N GLU A 86 15.25 -21.91 19.16
CA GLU A 86 15.96 -22.29 20.38
C GLU A 86 15.04 -22.04 21.58
N ASP A 87 14.50 -23.14 22.13
CA ASP A 87 13.67 -23.26 23.32
C ASP A 87 14.37 -22.71 24.58
N GLU A 88 14.09 -21.47 24.97
CA GLU A 88 14.18 -21.05 26.39
C GLU A 88 13.18 -19.93 26.78
N VAL A 89 12.45 -19.33 25.83
CA VAL A 89 11.58 -18.16 26.12
C VAL A 89 10.08 -18.52 26.18
N ALA A 90 9.69 -19.69 25.65
CA ALA A 90 8.28 -20.12 25.58
C ALA A 90 7.72 -20.64 26.91
N GLU A 91 8.56 -21.15 27.83
CA GLU A 91 8.08 -21.73 29.09
C GLU A 91 7.66 -20.69 30.15
N ARG A 92 7.97 -19.40 29.97
CA ARG A 92 7.63 -18.38 30.98
C ARG A 92 6.26 -17.72 30.78
N ALA A 93 5.61 -17.94 29.65
CA ALA A 93 4.33 -17.29 29.33
C ALA A 93 3.09 -18.13 29.68
N VAL A 94 3.26 -19.39 30.12
CA VAL A 94 2.15 -20.37 30.23
C VAL A 94 1.54 -20.48 31.64
N GLU A 95 2.05 -19.78 32.66
CA GLU A 95 1.52 -19.88 34.04
C GLU A 95 0.68 -18.67 34.51
N ALA A 96 -0.02 -17.97 33.61
CA ALA A 96 -0.74 -16.75 34.02
C ALA A 96 -2.17 -16.54 33.47
N ASP A 97 -2.84 -17.52 32.86
CA ASP A 97 -4.17 -17.24 32.31
C ASP A 97 -5.14 -18.43 32.27
N GLU A 98 -5.31 -19.12 33.41
CA GLU A 98 -6.44 -20.02 33.64
C GLU A 98 -7.46 -19.33 34.55
N ASP A 99 -8.22 -18.36 34.03
CA ASP A 99 -9.59 -18.04 34.48
C ASP A 99 -10.17 -16.85 33.67
N ALA A 100 -10.79 -17.14 32.53
CA ALA A 100 -11.78 -16.24 31.92
C ALA A 100 -12.80 -17.05 31.11
N GLU A 101 -13.95 -17.29 31.75
CA GLU A 101 -15.15 -17.88 31.16
C GLU A 101 -15.65 -17.06 29.96
N ALA A 102 -16.15 -17.78 28.96
CA ALA A 102 -16.69 -17.24 27.72
C ALA A 102 -18.06 -16.59 27.95
N GLU A 103 -18.18 -15.30 27.65
CA GLU A 103 -19.45 -14.65 27.35
C GLU A 103 -19.55 -14.42 25.84
N ASP A 104 -20.59 -15.01 25.23
CA ASP A 104 -21.07 -14.74 23.88
C ASP A 104 -21.51 -13.27 23.81
N ASP A 105 -20.61 -12.38 23.36
CA ASP A 105 -20.98 -11.04 22.91
C ASP A 105 -21.07 -11.03 21.39
N GLU A 106 -22.27 -10.76 20.89
CA GLU A 106 -22.54 -10.48 19.49
C GLU A 106 -21.62 -9.33 19.02
N ASP A 107 -20.76 -9.60 18.03
CA ASP A 107 -19.84 -8.64 17.41
C ASP A 107 -20.59 -7.41 16.84
N GLU A 108 -20.95 -6.45 17.69
CA GLU A 108 -21.08 -5.06 17.29
C GLU A 108 -19.67 -4.58 16.95
N ALA A 109 -19.31 -4.71 15.67
CA ALA A 109 -18.11 -4.10 15.12
C ALA A 109 -18.11 -2.61 15.48
N VAL A 110 -17.35 -2.25 16.52
CA VAL A 110 -17.06 -0.87 16.87
C VAL A 110 -16.33 -0.32 15.66
N VAL A 111 -17.06 0.41 14.81
CA VAL A 111 -16.43 1.15 13.72
C VAL A 111 -15.55 2.17 14.41
N SER A 112 -14.26 1.89 14.52
CA SER A 112 -13.31 2.90 14.96
C SER A 112 -13.47 4.05 13.98
N ASP A 113 -13.76 5.24 14.50
CA ASP A 113 -13.84 6.47 13.71
C ASP A 113 -12.42 6.96 13.37
N GLU A 114 -11.58 6.03 12.93
CA GLU A 114 -10.20 6.24 12.57
C GLU A 114 -10.15 7.04 11.25
N GLU A 115 -9.17 7.93 11.15
CA GLU A 115 -8.92 8.64 9.90
C GLU A 115 -8.35 7.68 8.87
N VAL A 116 -9.06 7.55 7.75
CA VAL A 116 -8.68 6.64 6.67
C VAL A 116 -8.40 7.40 5.38
N PRO A 117 -7.49 6.89 4.54
CA PRO A 117 -7.10 7.56 3.31
C PRO A 117 -8.19 7.43 2.24
N MET A 118 -8.41 8.52 1.53
CA MET A 118 -9.20 8.59 0.30
C MET A 118 -8.36 9.25 -0.79
N PHE A 119 -8.35 8.65 -1.98
CA PHE A 119 -7.63 9.19 -3.14
C PHE A 119 -8.57 9.76 -4.17
N LEU A 120 -8.00 10.48 -5.15
CA LEU A 120 -8.66 10.74 -6.41
C LEU A 120 -8.81 9.42 -7.19
N SER A 121 -9.85 8.68 -6.85
CA SER A 121 -10.20 7.40 -7.45
C SER A 121 -11.58 7.44 -8.09
N HIS A 122 -11.82 6.48 -8.98
CA HIS A 122 -13.15 6.21 -9.49
C HIS A 122 -13.25 4.72 -9.83
N LYS A 123 -14.33 4.06 -9.39
CA LYS A 123 -14.59 2.65 -9.70
C LYS A 123 -13.42 1.72 -9.30
N GLY A 124 -12.82 1.97 -8.14
CA GLY A 124 -11.71 1.17 -7.63
C GLY A 124 -10.40 1.35 -8.40
N ARG A 125 -10.30 2.38 -9.26
CA ARG A 125 -9.08 2.75 -9.98
C ARG A 125 -8.49 4.04 -9.41
N LEU A 126 -7.17 4.07 -9.23
CA LEU A 126 -6.45 5.30 -8.89
C LEU A 126 -6.25 6.14 -10.15
N LEU A 127 -6.71 7.39 -10.15
CA LEU A 127 -6.50 8.29 -11.26
C LEU A 127 -5.14 8.96 -11.11
N LEU A 128 -4.22 8.69 -12.04
CA LEU A 128 -2.90 9.32 -12.11
C LEU A 128 -2.74 10.16 -13.36
N PHE A 129 -2.23 11.38 -13.20
CA PHE A 129 -2.04 12.33 -14.28
C PHE A 129 -0.56 12.54 -14.56
N LEU A 130 -0.17 12.53 -15.84
CA LEU A 130 1.22 12.80 -16.25
C LEU A 130 1.59 14.28 -16.12
N SER A 131 0.61 15.17 -15.93
CA SER A 131 0.83 16.60 -15.85
C SER A 131 -0.04 17.26 -14.78
N ALA A 132 0.53 18.25 -14.09
CA ALA A 132 -0.18 19.12 -13.16
C ALA A 132 -1.37 19.84 -13.82
N LYS A 133 -1.23 20.15 -15.12
CA LYS A 133 -2.29 20.72 -15.93
C LYS A 133 -3.46 19.74 -16.11
N GLY A 134 -3.18 18.50 -16.48
CA GLY A 134 -4.20 17.46 -16.64
C GLY A 134 -4.97 17.23 -15.34
N LEU A 135 -4.26 17.12 -14.20
CA LEU A 135 -4.90 16.99 -12.90
C LEU A 135 -5.82 18.18 -12.58
N ALA A 136 -5.33 19.42 -12.73
CA ALA A 136 -6.13 20.60 -12.46
C ALA A 136 -7.33 20.75 -13.43
N ASP A 137 -7.16 20.39 -14.70
CA ASP A 137 -8.24 20.40 -15.70
C ASP A 137 -9.30 19.33 -15.37
N PHE A 138 -8.89 18.13 -14.94
CA PHE A 138 -9.81 17.07 -14.50
C PHE A 138 -10.61 17.49 -13.27
N VAL A 139 -9.95 18.01 -12.23
CA VAL A 139 -10.61 18.47 -11.00
C VAL A 139 -11.66 19.55 -11.33
N ARG A 140 -11.37 20.46 -12.26
CA ARG A 140 -12.33 21.48 -12.73
C ARG A 140 -13.46 20.92 -13.58
N SER A 141 -13.25 19.81 -14.29
CA SER A 141 -14.20 19.26 -15.25
C SER A 141 -15.50 18.76 -14.62
N GLY A 142 -15.46 18.39 -13.34
CA GLY A 142 -16.59 17.80 -12.63
C GLY A 142 -16.86 16.33 -13.00
N ALA A 143 -15.93 15.67 -13.71
CA ALA A 143 -15.93 14.24 -13.96
C ALA A 143 -16.19 13.43 -12.66
N PRO A 144 -16.80 12.24 -12.73
CA PRO A 144 -17.07 11.43 -11.55
C PRO A 144 -15.77 10.90 -10.93
N HIS A 145 -15.65 11.03 -9.61
CA HIS A 145 -14.56 10.51 -8.79
C HIS A 145 -14.98 10.59 -7.31
N ASP A 146 -14.24 9.92 -6.42
CA ASP A 146 -14.66 9.68 -5.05
C ASP A 146 -14.48 10.91 -4.15
N LEU A 147 -13.45 11.74 -4.37
CA LEU A 147 -13.23 12.99 -3.60
C LEU A 147 -14.36 14.04 -3.72
N LYS A 148 -15.34 13.86 -4.63
CA LYS A 148 -16.46 14.82 -4.76
C LYS A 148 -17.34 14.88 -3.52
N GLN A 149 -17.30 13.85 -2.69
CA GLN A 149 -18.06 13.79 -1.44
C GLN A 149 -17.49 14.69 -0.34
N LEU A 150 -16.24 15.14 -0.48
CA LEU A 150 -15.59 15.97 0.54
C LEU A 150 -16.29 17.33 0.65
N GLU A 151 -16.46 17.79 1.90
CA GLU A 151 -16.93 19.14 2.17
C GLU A 151 -16.00 20.17 1.51
N GLY A 152 -16.59 21.17 0.85
CA GLY A 152 -15.83 22.22 0.18
C GLY A 152 -15.23 21.83 -1.17
N TRP A 153 -15.35 20.57 -1.63
CA TRP A 153 -14.79 20.13 -2.92
C TRP A 153 -15.18 21.03 -4.09
N SER A 154 -16.45 21.46 -4.17
CA SER A 154 -16.91 22.34 -5.25
C SER A 154 -16.21 23.71 -5.27
N LYS A 155 -15.74 24.20 -4.12
CA LYS A 155 -14.96 25.45 -4.03
C LYS A 155 -13.52 25.21 -4.45
N LEU A 156 -12.87 24.18 -3.89
CA LEU A 156 -11.52 23.74 -4.27
C LEU A 156 -11.42 23.53 -5.79
N ALA A 157 -12.38 22.80 -6.35
CA ALA A 157 -12.40 22.49 -7.77
C ALA A 157 -12.47 23.73 -8.66
N LYS A 158 -13.02 24.85 -8.18
CA LYS A 158 -13.08 26.11 -8.93
C LYS A 158 -11.82 26.97 -8.76
N SER A 159 -11.10 26.81 -7.66
CA SER A 159 -9.93 27.63 -7.32
C SER A 159 -8.61 27.03 -7.79
N VAL A 160 -8.52 25.70 -7.90
CA VAL A 160 -7.29 25.00 -8.26
C VAL A 160 -6.72 25.47 -9.61
N LYS A 161 -5.40 25.68 -9.66
CA LYS A 161 -4.62 25.95 -10.87
C LYS A 161 -3.52 24.89 -11.00
N ALA A 162 -3.01 24.74 -12.22
CA ALA A 162 -1.88 23.85 -12.49
C ALA A 162 -0.63 24.21 -11.66
N THR A 163 -0.41 25.50 -11.39
CA THR A 163 0.70 25.98 -10.55
C THR A 163 0.55 25.62 -9.08
N ASP A 164 -0.66 25.28 -8.64
CA ASP A 164 -0.91 24.91 -7.26
C ASP A 164 -0.63 23.41 -7.05
N VAL A 165 -0.68 22.59 -8.10
CA VAL A 165 -0.40 21.14 -8.04
C VAL A 165 1.11 20.92 -7.96
N VAL A 166 1.61 20.85 -6.73
CA VAL A 166 2.99 20.48 -6.39
C VAL A 166 2.91 19.56 -5.18
N ALA A 167 3.40 18.33 -5.30
CA ALA A 167 3.50 17.42 -4.16
C ALA A 167 4.57 17.91 -3.19
N GLY A 168 4.29 17.81 -1.89
CA GLY A 168 5.30 18.05 -0.86
C GLY A 168 6.40 16.98 -0.88
N GLU A 169 7.54 17.25 -0.24
CA GLU A 169 8.61 16.26 -0.11
C GLU A 169 8.15 14.98 0.59
N ASP A 170 7.18 15.07 1.50
CA ASP A 170 6.57 13.96 2.22
C ASP A 170 5.48 13.22 1.41
N ASP A 171 4.95 13.84 0.34
CA ASP A 171 3.90 13.31 -0.54
C ASP A 171 4.45 12.79 -1.88
N ALA A 172 5.76 12.59 -1.99
CA ALA A 172 6.43 12.02 -3.15
C ALA A 172 6.92 10.58 -2.87
N TYR A 173 6.52 9.61 -3.69
CA TYR A 173 6.78 8.19 -3.46
C TYR A 173 7.44 7.51 -4.66
N GLU A 174 8.54 6.79 -4.45
CA GLU A 174 9.32 6.15 -5.52
C GLU A 174 9.20 4.61 -5.49
N LEU A 175 8.06 4.09 -5.95
CA LEU A 175 7.78 2.65 -5.94
C LEU A 175 8.62 1.88 -6.97
N ASP A 176 9.08 2.54 -8.03
CA ASP A 176 9.92 1.93 -9.07
C ASP A 176 11.32 1.56 -8.59
N LEU A 177 11.85 2.27 -7.59
CA LEU A 177 13.18 2.00 -7.03
C LEU A 177 13.19 0.91 -5.96
N VAL A 178 12.05 0.60 -5.32
CA VAL A 178 11.98 -0.32 -4.17
C VAL A 178 12.55 -1.71 -4.48
N VAL A 179 12.22 -2.27 -5.64
CA VAL A 179 12.67 -3.62 -6.00
C VAL A 179 14.18 -3.65 -6.25
N GLU A 180 14.74 -2.62 -6.87
CA GLU A 180 16.19 -2.50 -7.09
C GLU A 180 16.93 -2.31 -5.77
N ASN A 181 16.42 -1.41 -4.91
CA ASN A 181 16.94 -1.20 -3.57
C ASN A 181 17.03 -2.52 -2.79
N LEU A 182 15.94 -3.28 -2.75
CA LEU A 182 15.90 -4.55 -2.01
C LEU A 182 16.87 -5.60 -2.55
N ARG A 183 17.12 -5.62 -3.86
CA ARG A 183 18.11 -6.52 -4.48
C ARG A 183 19.55 -6.16 -4.13
N GLY A 184 19.84 -4.93 -3.71
CA GLY A 184 21.16 -4.51 -3.22
C GLY A 184 21.59 -5.23 -1.93
N GLY A 185 20.64 -5.82 -1.22
CA GLY A 185 20.85 -6.56 0.02
C GLY A 185 20.87 -5.68 1.28
N PRO A 186 20.71 -6.28 2.48
CA PRO A 186 20.37 -5.55 3.72
C PRO A 186 21.37 -4.47 4.15
N ASP A 187 22.65 -4.60 3.77
CA ASP A 187 23.69 -3.63 4.11
C ASP A 187 23.67 -2.38 3.20
N ALA A 188 22.91 -2.40 2.10
CA ALA A 188 22.80 -1.32 1.12
C ALA A 188 21.37 -0.76 0.97
N TRP A 189 20.41 -1.26 1.75
CA TRP A 189 19.02 -0.80 1.70
C TRP A 189 18.89 0.64 2.17
N ASP A 190 18.23 1.45 1.36
CA ASP A 190 17.58 2.69 1.78
C ASP A 190 16.29 2.33 2.54
N ALA A 191 16.28 2.55 3.85
CA ALA A 191 15.13 2.26 4.70
C ALA A 191 13.98 3.23 4.44
N GLU A 192 14.27 4.52 4.27
CA GLU A 192 13.26 5.55 4.05
C GLU A 192 12.46 5.27 2.78
N LEU A 193 13.14 4.92 1.69
CA LEU A 193 12.50 4.54 0.43
C LEU A 193 11.45 3.43 0.60
N VAL A 194 11.80 2.35 1.33
CA VAL A 194 10.91 1.19 1.52
C VAL A 194 9.76 1.53 2.47
N LEU A 195 10.05 2.25 3.56
CA LEU A 195 9.03 2.64 4.55
C LEU A 195 7.99 3.58 3.94
N ARG A 196 8.43 4.56 3.14
CA ARG A 196 7.53 5.48 2.44
C ARG A 196 6.71 4.79 1.37
N ALA A 197 7.31 3.88 0.60
CA ALA A 197 6.54 3.03 -0.32
C ALA A 197 5.52 2.17 0.44
N GLY A 198 5.85 1.71 1.65
CA GLY A 198 4.98 0.94 2.54
C GLY A 198 3.76 1.72 2.99
N GLU A 199 3.96 2.97 3.39
CA GLU A 199 2.89 3.91 3.73
C GLU A 199 1.93 4.10 2.55
N PHE A 200 2.45 4.50 1.38
CA PHE A 200 1.63 4.71 0.18
C PHE A 200 0.89 3.43 -0.23
N ALA A 201 1.56 2.27 -0.19
CA ALA A 201 0.96 0.99 -0.54
C ALA A 201 -0.19 0.61 0.40
N ARG A 202 -0.04 0.82 1.71
CA ARG A 202 -1.13 0.60 2.68
C ARG A 202 -2.29 1.55 2.38
N ASP A 203 -2.01 2.83 2.22
CA ASP A 203 -3.02 3.86 1.95
C ASP A 203 -3.82 3.59 0.68
N VAL A 204 -3.14 3.36 -0.45
CA VAL A 204 -3.80 3.10 -1.73
C VAL A 204 -4.54 1.76 -1.70
N SER A 205 -4.00 0.75 -1.01
CA SER A 205 -4.66 -0.55 -0.91
C SER A 205 -5.95 -0.49 -0.09
N TYR A 206 -5.97 0.32 0.96
CA TYR A 206 -7.19 0.59 1.73
C TYR A 206 -8.21 1.33 0.84
N ALA A 207 -7.81 2.48 0.28
CA ALA A 207 -8.71 3.35 -0.48
C ALA A 207 -9.31 2.64 -1.72
N LEU A 208 -8.51 1.83 -2.42
CA LEU A 208 -8.97 1.08 -3.60
C LEU A 208 -9.49 -0.31 -3.28
N ARG A 209 -9.43 -0.74 -2.01
CA ARG A 209 -9.83 -2.08 -1.54
C ARG A 209 -9.06 -3.21 -2.25
N LEU A 210 -7.75 -3.07 -2.35
CA LEU A 210 -6.84 -4.07 -2.95
C LEU A 210 -6.51 -5.17 -1.94
N LYS A 211 -7.43 -6.13 -1.76
CA LYS A 211 -7.26 -7.24 -0.79
C LYS A 211 -5.90 -7.94 -0.85
N PRO A 212 -5.34 -8.27 -2.03
CA PRO A 212 -4.03 -8.92 -2.09
C PRO A 212 -2.90 -8.07 -1.50
N VAL A 213 -2.96 -6.74 -1.65
CA VAL A 213 -1.96 -5.82 -1.09
C VAL A 213 -2.15 -5.66 0.41
N MET A 214 -3.40 -5.51 0.87
CA MET A 214 -3.72 -5.45 2.31
C MET A 214 -3.24 -6.71 3.05
N VAL A 215 -3.40 -7.90 2.46
CA VAL A 215 -2.91 -9.16 3.03
C VAL A 215 -1.38 -9.23 2.98
N ALA A 216 -0.76 -8.78 1.90
CA ALA A 216 0.70 -8.82 1.78
C ALA A 216 1.42 -7.89 2.77
N LEU A 217 0.74 -6.85 3.27
CA LEU A 217 1.25 -5.84 4.21
C LEU A 217 0.59 -5.93 5.60
N SER A 218 -0.15 -7.01 5.89
CA SER A 218 -0.85 -7.16 7.17
C SER A 218 0.14 -7.43 8.31
N PRO A 219 -0.23 -7.12 9.56
CA PRO A 219 0.57 -7.46 10.72
C PRO A 219 1.07 -8.91 10.71
N GLY A 220 2.37 -9.11 10.93
CA GLY A 220 3.00 -10.43 10.95
C GLY A 220 3.23 -11.09 9.58
N SER A 221 2.94 -10.39 8.48
CA SER A 221 3.36 -10.82 7.15
C SER A 221 4.87 -10.62 6.96
N PRO A 222 5.52 -11.31 6.01
CA PRO A 222 6.95 -11.10 5.76
C PRO A 222 7.34 -9.67 5.34
N LEU A 223 6.44 -8.91 4.71
CA LEU A 223 6.70 -7.51 4.35
C LEU A 223 6.48 -6.56 5.53
N ASP A 224 5.56 -6.90 6.43
CA ASP A 224 5.36 -6.18 7.68
C ASP A 224 6.55 -6.38 8.62
N ASP A 225 7.05 -7.60 8.75
CA ASP A 225 8.28 -7.93 9.47
C ASP A 225 9.51 -7.15 8.96
N LEU A 226 9.55 -6.91 7.65
CA LEU A 226 10.57 -6.08 7.00
C LEU A 226 10.40 -4.60 7.38
N ASP A 227 9.18 -4.05 7.29
CA ASP A 227 8.86 -2.67 7.66
C ASP A 227 9.25 -2.40 9.12
N ASP A 228 8.80 -3.25 10.05
CA ASP A 228 9.13 -3.16 11.48
C ASP A 228 10.64 -3.21 11.74
N ALA A 229 11.35 -4.12 11.06
CA ALA A 229 12.79 -4.26 11.21
C ALA A 229 13.53 -3.04 10.64
N LEU A 230 13.03 -2.42 9.58
CA LEU A 230 13.59 -1.18 9.02
C LEU A 230 13.39 -0.02 10.00
N ARG A 231 12.17 0.18 10.53
CA ARG A 231 11.90 1.23 11.54
C ARG A 231 12.78 1.08 12.77
N ALA A 232 12.83 -0.13 13.34
CA ALA A 232 13.64 -0.41 14.51
C ALA A 232 15.15 -0.23 14.25
N SER A 233 15.60 -0.36 12.99
CA SER A 233 17.01 -0.17 12.63
C SER A 233 17.45 1.31 12.65
N GLU A 234 16.52 2.25 12.49
CA GLU A 234 16.75 3.70 12.49
C GLU A 234 16.75 4.30 13.90
N GLU A 235 16.05 3.68 14.86
CA GLU A 235 15.93 4.15 16.25
C GLU A 235 17.25 4.10 17.05
N GLY A 236 18.26 3.39 16.53
CA GLY A 236 19.59 3.27 17.14
C GLY A 236 19.67 2.33 18.36
N GLY A 237 20.81 2.35 19.04
CA GLY A 237 21.05 1.57 20.27
C GLY A 237 21.07 0.05 20.08
N MET A 238 20.77 -0.68 21.16
CA MET A 238 20.81 -2.14 21.19
C MET A 238 19.67 -2.77 20.37
N GLY A 239 18.50 -2.11 20.31
CA GLY A 239 17.37 -2.52 19.48
C GLY A 239 17.71 -2.53 17.98
N ALA A 240 18.31 -1.44 17.48
CA ALA A 240 18.74 -1.37 16.09
C ALA A 240 19.77 -2.45 15.70
N PHE A 241 20.62 -2.89 16.62
CA PHE A 241 21.56 -3.98 16.35
C PHE A 241 20.85 -5.32 16.14
N PHE A 242 19.81 -5.61 16.94
CA PHE A 242 18.97 -6.81 16.73
C PHE A 242 18.12 -6.68 15.47
N ALA A 243 17.59 -5.49 15.17
CA ALA A 243 16.85 -5.22 13.95
C ALA A 243 17.73 -5.47 12.70
N LYS A 244 18.96 -4.97 12.68
CA LYS A 244 19.94 -5.26 11.59
C LYS A 244 20.24 -6.74 11.44
N ARG A 245 20.29 -7.51 12.53
CA ARG A 245 20.41 -8.97 12.46
C ARG A 245 19.16 -9.62 11.89
N LYS A 246 17.96 -9.13 12.24
CA LYS A 246 16.68 -9.57 11.65
C LYS A 246 16.65 -9.27 10.15
N LEU A 247 17.00 -8.05 9.73
CA LEU A 247 17.10 -7.66 8.31
C LEU A 247 18.02 -8.59 7.51
N LYS A 248 19.16 -9.02 8.08
CA LYS A 248 20.07 -9.98 7.42
C LYS A 248 19.47 -11.39 7.24
N LYS A 249 18.48 -11.75 8.06
CA LYS A 249 17.74 -13.01 7.92
C LYS A 249 16.59 -12.89 6.92
N ILE A 250 16.05 -11.69 6.74
CA ILE A 250 15.07 -11.42 5.69
C ILE A 250 15.76 -11.55 4.34
N GLY A 251 15.38 -12.56 3.57
CA GLY A 251 15.97 -12.82 2.27
C GLY A 251 15.66 -11.68 1.30
N ALA A 252 16.70 -11.00 0.80
CA ALA A 252 16.58 -9.90 -0.16
C ALA A 252 15.77 -10.28 -1.41
N GLU A 253 15.95 -11.50 -1.89
CA GLU A 253 15.17 -12.03 -3.02
C GLU A 253 13.68 -12.11 -2.69
N GLN A 254 13.32 -12.72 -1.55
CA GLN A 254 11.93 -12.86 -1.10
C GLN A 254 11.27 -11.51 -0.86
N ALA A 255 11.97 -10.59 -0.19
CA ALA A 255 11.51 -9.21 -0.02
C ALA A 255 11.25 -8.53 -1.37
N SER A 256 12.18 -8.64 -2.32
CA SER A 256 12.03 -8.06 -3.66
C SER A 256 10.87 -8.68 -4.46
N ILE A 257 10.59 -9.97 -4.28
CA ILE A 257 9.48 -10.67 -4.93
C ILE A 257 8.14 -10.20 -4.35
N GLY A 258 8.03 -10.13 -3.02
CA GLY A 258 6.84 -9.62 -2.33
C GLY A 258 6.52 -8.19 -2.78
N TRP A 259 7.51 -7.31 -2.78
CA TRP A 259 7.35 -5.93 -3.24
C TRP A 259 6.98 -5.82 -4.72
N ARG A 260 7.57 -6.63 -5.60
CA ARG A 260 7.18 -6.67 -7.01
C ARG A 260 5.70 -7.03 -7.19
N SER A 261 5.20 -7.97 -6.38
CA SER A 261 3.77 -8.35 -6.40
C SER A 261 2.89 -7.18 -5.96
N VAL A 262 3.22 -6.52 -4.84
CA VAL A 262 2.51 -5.33 -4.35
C VAL A 262 2.45 -4.23 -5.42
N ILE A 263 3.60 -3.86 -5.99
CA ILE A 263 3.69 -2.82 -7.01
C ILE A 263 2.91 -3.22 -8.27
N GLY A 264 2.95 -4.49 -8.67
CA GLY A 264 2.18 -5.00 -9.81
C GLY A 264 0.68 -4.87 -9.60
N LYS A 265 0.17 -5.14 -8.38
CA LYS A 265 -1.25 -4.96 -8.05
C LYS A 265 -1.67 -3.49 -8.01
N ILE A 266 -0.85 -2.62 -7.45
CA ILE A 266 -1.09 -1.17 -7.47
C ILE A 266 -1.09 -0.64 -8.90
N SER A 267 -0.05 -0.96 -9.68
CA SER A 267 0.08 -0.55 -11.09
C SER A 267 -1.09 -1.06 -11.94
N GLY A 268 -1.56 -2.28 -11.66
CA GLY A 268 -2.73 -2.86 -12.30
C GLY A 268 -4.04 -2.16 -11.97
N ALA A 269 -4.13 -1.42 -10.86
CA ALA A 269 -5.29 -0.63 -10.43
C ALA A 269 -5.22 0.85 -10.85
N VAL A 270 -4.14 1.27 -11.48
CA VAL A 270 -3.97 2.65 -11.97
C VAL A 270 -4.70 2.88 -13.29
N ASP A 271 -5.33 4.03 -13.40
CA ASP A 271 -5.86 4.61 -14.63
C ASP A 271 -5.07 5.89 -14.96
N TRP A 272 -4.24 5.81 -16.01
CA TRP A 272 -3.38 6.90 -16.46
C TRP A 272 -4.16 7.89 -17.33
N ARG A 273 -4.06 9.18 -17.02
CA ARG A 273 -4.78 10.30 -17.64
C ARG A 273 -3.84 11.45 -18.05
N ASP A 274 -4.34 12.30 -18.95
CA ASP A 274 -3.86 13.66 -19.24
C ASP A 274 -5.04 14.56 -19.63
#